data_AF-A0A7C3WYT4-F1
#
_entry.id   AF-A0A7C3WYT4-F1
#
_cell.length_a   1.000
_cell.length_b   1.000
_cell.length_c   1.000
_cell.angle_alpha   90.00
_cell.angle_beta   90.00
_cell.angle_gamma   90.00
#
_symmetry.space_group_name_H-M   'P 1'
#
loop_
_entity.id
_entity.type
_entity.pdbx_description
1 polymer ?
#
loop_
_entity_poly.entity_id
_entity_poly.type
_entity_poly.pdbx_seq_one_letter_code
_entity_poly.pdbx_strand_id
1 'polypeptide(L)'
;ASNFGISYGMSPYCLAEQLGIEPQEAEVYISNYFKRFPGVRLFLDRTVEEALQTGYVTTLMGRRREIPELREGNLRLRRLGERLAFNTPIQGSAADIIKVAMIGVHRRLREEGMRSRLLLQVHDELVLEVEGEEAEAVEALVREEMEGAFRLEVPLVVETGLGRSWYEAK
;
A
#
# COMPACT_ATOMS: atom_id res chain seq x y z
N ALA A 1 14.69 -4.13 -0.45
CA ALA A 1 13.88 -5.36 -0.64
C ALA A 1 13.42 -6.00 0.68
N SER A 2 14.26 -6.13 1.71
CA SER A 2 13.96 -6.94 2.91
C SER A 2 12.82 -6.43 3.82
N ASN A 3 12.59 -5.11 3.91
CA ASN A 3 11.51 -4.57 4.74
C ASN A 3 10.11 -4.89 4.18
N PHE A 4 9.94 -4.99 2.86
CA PHE A 4 8.65 -5.26 2.25
C PHE A 4 8.16 -6.67 2.63
N GLY A 5 8.99 -7.71 2.52
CA GLY A 5 8.56 -9.09 2.77
C GLY A 5 8.04 -9.35 4.20
N ILE A 6 8.74 -8.84 5.22
CA ILE A 6 8.36 -9.05 6.62
C ILE A 6 7.05 -8.32 6.95
N SER A 7 6.86 -7.11 6.39
CA SER A 7 5.62 -6.34 6.47
C SER A 7 4.45 -6.91 5.64
N TYR A 8 4.59 -8.07 4.99
CA TYR A 8 3.49 -8.79 4.32
C TYR A 8 3.32 -10.26 4.77
N GLY A 9 3.86 -10.64 5.93
CA GLY A 9 3.61 -11.94 6.55
C GLY A 9 4.36 -13.07 5.83
N MET A 10 5.49 -12.73 5.22
CA MET A 10 6.34 -13.66 4.52
C MET A 10 6.93 -14.69 5.48
N SER A 11 6.88 -15.96 5.08
CA SER A 11 7.49 -17.04 5.86
C SER A 11 9.02 -16.95 5.85
N PRO A 12 9.72 -17.48 6.87
CA PRO A 12 11.19 -17.56 6.88
C PRO A 12 11.75 -18.21 5.61
N TYR A 13 11.08 -19.22 5.06
CA TYR A 13 11.48 -19.88 3.81
C TYR A 13 11.45 -18.95 2.59
N CYS A 14 10.38 -18.18 2.43
CA CYS A 14 10.26 -17.22 1.32
C CYS A 14 11.28 -16.07 1.47
N LEU A 15 11.51 -15.62 2.71
CA LEU A 15 12.51 -14.60 2.98
C LEU A 15 13.93 -15.12 2.71
N ALA A 16 14.22 -16.36 3.10
CA ALA A 16 15.47 -17.05 2.83
C ALA A 16 15.75 -17.14 1.32
N GLU A 17 14.76 -17.57 0.53
CA GLU A 17 14.84 -17.63 -0.93
C GLU A 17 15.12 -16.25 -1.56
N GLN A 18 14.41 -15.21 -1.11
CA GLN A 18 14.61 -13.86 -1.63
C GLN A 18 15.98 -13.26 -1.31
N LEU A 19 16.54 -13.61 -0.15
CA LEU A 19 17.82 -13.08 0.32
C LEU A 19 19.01 -13.99 -0.04
N GLY A 20 18.76 -15.21 -0.52
CA GLY A 20 19.80 -16.20 -0.76
C GLY A 20 20.50 -16.63 0.54
N ILE A 21 19.77 -16.71 1.65
CA ILE A 21 20.28 -17.10 2.99
C ILE A 21 19.61 -18.38 3.49
N GLU A 22 20.11 -18.95 4.58
CA GLU A 22 19.48 -20.14 5.18
C GLU A 22 18.16 -19.79 5.91
N PRO A 23 17.16 -20.69 5.94
CA PRO A 23 15.88 -20.47 6.64
C PRO A 23 16.02 -20.06 8.11
N GLN A 24 17.02 -20.60 8.81
CA GLN A 24 17.30 -20.27 10.21
C GLN A 24 17.78 -18.83 10.36
N GLU A 25 18.60 -18.33 9.43
CA GLU A 25 19.04 -16.94 9.43
C GLU A 25 17.86 -16.01 9.15
N ALA A 26 17.00 -16.35 8.19
CA ALA A 26 15.78 -15.61 7.92
C ALA A 26 14.84 -15.55 9.14
N GLU A 27 14.73 -16.62 9.93
CA GLU A 27 13.96 -16.64 11.18
C GLU A 27 14.53 -15.66 12.22
N VAL A 28 15.86 -15.63 12.38
CA VAL A 28 16.53 -14.65 13.26
C VAL A 28 16.29 -13.22 12.78
N TYR A 29 16.34 -12.96 11.46
CA TYR A 29 16.02 -11.66 10.88
C TYR A 29 14.58 -11.22 11.21
N ILE A 30 13.60 -12.09 11.00
CA ILE A 30 12.18 -11.82 11.31
C ILE A 30 12.00 -11.54 12.80
N SER A 31 12.62 -12.35 13.66
CA SER A 31 12.58 -12.17 15.12
C SER A 31 13.15 -10.82 15.55
N ASN A 32 14.31 -10.44 15.01
CA ASN A 32 14.96 -9.16 15.31
C ASN A 32 14.15 -7.97 14.78
N TYR A 33 13.50 -8.10 13.62
CA TYR A 33 12.59 -7.08 13.10
C TYR A 33 11.42 -6.82 14.07
N PHE A 34 10.73 -7.86 14.54
CA PHE A 34 9.62 -7.68 15.48
C PHE A 34 10.06 -7.21 16.88
N LYS A 35 11.28 -7.56 17.32
CA LYS A 35 11.87 -6.97 18.53
C LYS A 35 12.11 -5.48 18.37
N ARG A 36 12.54 -5.03 17.19
CA ARG A 36 12.78 -3.62 16.89
C ARG A 36 11.49 -2.84 16.68
N PHE A 37 10.49 -3.46 16.07
CA PHE A 37 9.19 -2.88 15.73
C PHE A 37 8.02 -3.65 16.38
N PRO A 38 7.90 -3.64 17.72
CA PRO A 38 6.89 -4.41 18.43
C PRO A 38 5.45 -3.99 18.10
N GLY A 39 5.24 -2.72 17.71
CA GLY A 39 3.94 -2.23 17.25
C GLY A 39 3.41 -2.95 16.02
N VAL A 40 4.29 -3.39 15.10
CA VAL A 40 3.89 -4.15 13.91
C VAL A 40 3.36 -5.53 14.32
N ARG A 41 4.03 -6.18 15.28
CA ARG A 41 3.57 -7.48 15.81
C ARG A 41 2.24 -7.35 16.52
N LEU A 42 2.07 -6.32 17.35
CA LEU A 42 0.82 -6.04 18.05
C LEU A 42 -0.33 -5.78 17.08
N PHE A 43 -0.08 -5.00 16.01
CA PHE A 43 -1.06 -4.76 14.96
C PHE A 43 -1.48 -6.05 14.26
N LEU A 44 -0.51 -6.90 13.91
CA LEU A 44 -0.74 -8.21 13.29
C LEU A 44 -1.64 -9.10 14.14
N ASP A 45 -1.26 -9.30 15.40
CA ASP A 45 -1.98 -10.20 16.31
C ASP A 45 -3.42 -9.71 16.53
N ARG A 46 -3.61 -8.40 16.73
CA ARG A 46 -4.95 -7.78 16.88
C ARG A 46 -5.80 -7.94 15.62
N THR A 47 -5.23 -7.69 14.45
CA THR A 47 -5.98 -7.78 13.18
C THR A 47 -6.49 -9.21 12.96
N VAL A 48 -5.68 -10.22 13.26
CA VAL A 48 -6.10 -11.64 13.14
C VAL A 48 -7.16 -11.99 14.18
N GLU A 49 -7.01 -11.52 15.42
CA GLU A 49 -7.99 -11.75 16.49
C GLU A 49 -9.35 -11.12 16.15
N GLU A 50 -9.36 -9.86 15.70
CA GLU A 50 -10.55 -9.15 15.24
C GLU A 50 -11.20 -9.88 14.06
N ALA A 51 -10.41 -10.37 13.09
CA ALA A 51 -10.91 -11.11 11.94
C ALA A 51 -11.51 -12.47 12.32
N LEU A 52 -10.96 -13.16 13.32
CA LEU A 52 -11.55 -14.40 13.84
C LEU A 52 -12.93 -14.17 14.47
N GLN A 53 -13.05 -13.08 15.23
CA GLN A 53 -14.30 -12.70 15.90
C GLN A 53 -15.37 -12.22 14.90
N THR A 54 -15.00 -11.28 14.01
CA THR A 54 -15.93 -10.61 13.10
C THR A 54 -16.16 -11.34 11.79
N GLY A 55 -15.19 -12.13 11.33
CA GLY A 55 -15.19 -12.81 10.03
C GLY A 55 -14.53 -12.01 8.90
N TYR A 56 -14.14 -10.75 9.11
CA TYR A 56 -13.59 -9.88 8.08
C TYR A 56 -12.52 -8.93 8.62
N VAL A 57 -11.81 -8.27 7.71
CA VAL A 57 -10.93 -7.12 8.01
C VAL A 57 -11.37 -5.89 7.23
N THR A 58 -10.97 -4.71 7.68
CA THR A 58 -11.29 -3.43 7.03
C THR A 58 -10.04 -2.61 6.68
N THR A 59 -10.15 -1.82 5.62
CA THR A 59 -9.21 -0.72 5.34
C THR A 59 -9.47 0.50 6.24
N LEU A 60 -8.59 1.50 6.18
CA LEU A 60 -8.75 2.79 6.88
C LEU A 60 -10.05 3.51 6.52
N MET A 61 -10.56 3.32 5.30
CA MET A 61 -11.83 3.90 4.84
C MET A 61 -13.01 2.93 4.94
N GLY A 62 -12.84 1.81 5.65
CA GLY A 62 -13.94 0.88 6.00
C GLY A 62 -14.30 -0.13 4.91
N ARG A 63 -13.51 -0.25 3.83
CA ARG A 63 -13.73 -1.30 2.82
C ARG A 63 -13.47 -2.67 3.45
N ARG A 64 -14.43 -3.58 3.36
CA ARG A 64 -14.40 -4.89 4.00
C ARG A 64 -13.87 -5.99 3.07
N ARG A 65 -13.19 -6.97 3.67
CA ARG A 65 -12.89 -8.26 3.05
C ARG A 65 -13.15 -9.37 4.05
N GLU A 66 -14.05 -10.27 3.70
CA GLU A 66 -14.28 -11.52 4.44
C GLU A 66 -13.03 -12.41 4.40
N ILE A 67 -12.69 -13.03 5.53
CA ILE A 67 -11.56 -13.95 5.67
C ILE A 67 -12.06 -15.28 6.28
N PRO A 68 -12.90 -16.05 5.56
CA PRO A 68 -13.40 -17.33 6.04
C PRO A 68 -12.28 -18.34 6.31
N GLU A 69 -11.13 -18.21 5.63
CA GLU A 69 -10.00 -19.13 5.74
C GLU A 69 -9.42 -19.23 7.16
N LEU A 70 -9.61 -18.20 8.00
CA LEU A 70 -9.17 -18.21 9.39
C LEU A 70 -9.91 -19.25 10.26
N ARG A 71 -11.11 -19.66 9.85
CA ARG A 71 -11.95 -20.65 10.56
C ARG A 71 -11.71 -22.08 10.09
N GLU A 72 -10.91 -22.28 9.05
CA GLU A 72 -10.62 -23.59 8.49
C GLU A 72 -9.69 -24.40 9.41
N GLY A 73 -10.01 -25.69 9.59
CA GLY A 73 -9.14 -26.61 10.33
C GLY A 73 -7.84 -26.94 9.59
N ASN A 74 -7.80 -26.71 8.27
CA ASN A 74 -6.61 -26.91 7.46
C ASN A 74 -5.56 -25.80 7.72
N LEU A 75 -4.42 -26.19 8.28
CA LEU A 75 -3.33 -25.27 8.62
C LEU A 75 -2.86 -24.40 7.45
N ARG A 76 -2.88 -24.92 6.21
CA ARG A 76 -2.47 -24.15 5.02
C ARG A 76 -3.47 -23.05 4.70
N LEU A 77 -4.78 -23.34 4.82
CA LEU A 77 -5.84 -22.36 4.60
C LEU A 77 -5.82 -21.29 5.70
N ARG A 78 -5.67 -21.70 6.97
CA ARG A 78 -5.55 -20.75 8.07
C ARG A 78 -4.38 -19.79 7.91
N ARG A 79 -3.20 -20.28 7.51
CA ARG A 79 -2.02 -19.45 7.19
C ARG A 79 -2.26 -18.51 6.00
N LEU A 80 -3.05 -18.94 5.01
CA LEU A 80 -3.49 -18.04 3.95
C LEU A 80 -4.37 -16.93 4.53
N GLY A 81 -5.37 -17.29 5.34
CA GLY A 81 -6.24 -16.33 6.03
C GLY A 81 -5.46 -15.29 6.85
N GLU A 82 -4.45 -15.72 7.61
CA GLU A 82 -3.58 -14.81 8.37
C GLU A 82 -2.86 -13.80 7.46
N ARG A 83 -2.31 -14.25 6.32
CA ARG A 83 -1.68 -13.35 5.34
C ARG A 83 -2.69 -12.40 4.69
N LEU A 84 -3.90 -12.87 4.39
CA LEU A 84 -4.94 -12.04 3.78
C LEU A 84 -5.45 -10.99 4.77
N ALA A 85 -5.67 -11.39 6.03
CA ALA A 85 -6.08 -10.50 7.11
C ALA A 85 -5.04 -9.40 7.34
N PHE A 86 -3.76 -9.73 7.19
CA PHE A 86 -2.69 -8.75 7.30
C PHE A 86 -2.57 -7.81 6.09
N ASN A 87 -2.51 -8.37 4.88
CA ASN A 87 -2.19 -7.59 3.69
C ASN A 87 -3.35 -6.67 3.29
N THR A 88 -4.59 -7.08 3.59
CA THR A 88 -5.77 -6.34 3.11
C THR A 88 -5.91 -4.95 3.73
N PRO A 89 -5.79 -4.76 5.05
CA PRO A 89 -5.79 -3.41 5.63
C PRO A 89 -4.69 -2.53 5.05
N ILE A 90 -3.51 -3.07 4.76
CA ILE A 90 -2.38 -2.28 4.25
C ILE A 90 -2.59 -1.91 2.77
N GLN A 91 -2.67 -2.91 1.89
CA GLN A 91 -2.78 -2.71 0.45
C GLN A 91 -4.12 -2.08 0.07
N GLY A 92 -5.19 -2.50 0.75
CA GLY A 92 -6.51 -1.94 0.55
C GLY A 92 -6.57 -0.47 0.95
N SER A 93 -5.95 -0.08 2.06
CA SER A 93 -5.91 1.34 2.45
C SER A 93 -5.08 2.18 1.48
N ALA A 94 -3.95 1.69 1.00
CA ALA A 94 -3.20 2.37 -0.06
C ALA A 94 -4.04 2.55 -1.33
N ALA A 95 -4.77 1.50 -1.73
CA ALA A 95 -5.69 1.55 -2.86
C ALA A 95 -6.88 2.51 -2.64
N ASP A 96 -7.29 2.73 -1.39
CA ASP A 96 -8.33 3.70 -1.05
C ASP A 96 -7.82 5.13 -1.16
N ILE A 97 -6.64 5.39 -0.59
CA ILE A 97 -5.97 6.70 -0.60
C ILE A 97 -5.71 7.15 -2.04
N ILE A 98 -5.12 6.31 -2.90
CA ILE A 98 -4.85 6.69 -4.29
C ILE A 98 -6.14 6.97 -5.07
N LYS A 99 -7.24 6.28 -4.78
CA LYS A 99 -8.54 6.56 -5.40
C LYS A 99 -9.10 7.91 -4.97
N VAL A 100 -8.93 8.30 -3.72
CA VAL A 100 -9.29 9.65 -3.26
C VAL A 100 -8.42 10.70 -3.95
N ALA A 101 -7.11 10.46 -4.04
CA ALA A 101 -6.19 11.34 -4.77
C ALA A 101 -6.61 11.51 -6.23
N MET A 102 -6.95 10.43 -6.94
CA MET A 102 -7.42 10.48 -8.32
C MET A 102 -8.67 11.36 -8.48
N ILE A 103 -9.62 11.27 -7.54
CA ILE A 103 -10.82 12.11 -7.54
C ILE A 103 -10.44 13.58 -7.33
N GLY A 104 -9.53 13.86 -6.38
CA GLY A 104 -9.03 15.19 -6.09
C GLY A 104 -8.34 15.85 -7.29
N VAL A 105 -7.35 15.14 -7.87
CA VAL A 105 -6.63 15.55 -9.08
C VAL A 105 -7.61 15.80 -10.22
N HIS A 106 -8.50 14.85 -10.52
CA HIS A 106 -9.45 14.99 -11.62
C HIS A 106 -10.38 16.20 -11.42
N ARG A 107 -10.84 16.43 -10.20
CA ARG A 107 -11.69 17.57 -9.87
C ARG A 107 -10.95 18.90 -10.08
N ARG A 108 -9.72 19.03 -9.55
CA ARG A 108 -8.96 20.29 -9.66
C ARG A 108 -8.53 20.62 -11.07
N LEU A 109 -8.09 19.63 -11.86
CA LEU A 109 -7.79 19.85 -13.29
C LEU A 109 -8.98 20.48 -14.02
N ARG A 110 -10.22 20.07 -13.67
CA ARG A 110 -11.44 20.62 -14.27
C ARG A 110 -11.82 22.00 -13.72
N GLU A 111 -11.73 22.19 -12.41
CA GLU A 111 -12.05 23.47 -11.76
C GLU A 111 -11.10 24.59 -12.20
N GLU A 112 -9.83 24.25 -12.45
CA GLU A 112 -8.80 25.18 -12.91
C GLU A 112 -8.76 25.31 -14.45
N GLY A 113 -9.63 24.61 -15.18
CA GLY A 113 -9.76 24.72 -16.64
C GLY A 113 -8.57 24.18 -17.42
N MET A 114 -7.78 23.28 -16.83
CA MET A 114 -6.60 22.69 -17.45
C MET A 114 -6.97 21.71 -18.56
N ARG A 115 -6.15 21.65 -19.61
CA ARG A 115 -6.29 20.69 -20.71
C ARG A 115 -5.62 19.35 -20.40
N SER A 116 -4.66 19.37 -19.46
CA SER A 116 -3.97 18.19 -18.95
C SER A 116 -4.94 17.16 -18.34
N ARG A 117 -4.59 15.87 -18.41
CA ARG A 117 -5.48 14.77 -17.99
C ARG A 117 -4.74 13.58 -17.40
N LEU A 118 -5.40 12.90 -16.46
CA LEU A 118 -4.96 11.62 -15.94
C LEU A 118 -5.12 10.52 -17.01
N LEU A 119 -4.04 9.81 -17.31
CA LEU A 119 -4.01 8.73 -18.31
C LEU A 119 -4.06 7.35 -17.67
N LEU A 120 -3.17 7.08 -16.71
CA LEU A 120 -3.00 5.76 -16.11
C LEU A 120 -2.86 5.87 -14.60
N GLN A 121 -3.24 4.78 -13.93
CA GLN A 121 -2.87 4.53 -12.54
C GLN A 121 -2.17 3.16 -12.51
N VAL A 122 -1.01 3.12 -11.85
CA VAL A 122 -0.18 1.92 -11.72
C VAL A 122 0.19 1.76 -10.26
N HIS A 123 -0.59 0.97 -9.54
CA HIS A 123 -0.43 0.78 -8.09
C HIS A 123 -0.47 2.10 -7.30
N ASP A 124 0.67 2.64 -6.93
CA ASP A 124 0.88 3.88 -6.18
C ASP A 124 1.22 5.09 -7.06
N GLU A 125 1.36 4.90 -8.38
CA GLU A 125 1.73 5.94 -9.35
C GLU A 125 0.52 6.43 -10.16
N LEU A 126 0.45 7.74 -10.43
CA LEU A 126 -0.45 8.36 -11.40
C LEU A 126 0.36 8.90 -12.58
N VAL A 127 -0.06 8.55 -13.80
CA VAL A 127 0.56 9.06 -15.03
C VAL A 127 -0.40 10.02 -15.71
N LEU A 128 0.07 11.22 -16.00
CA LEU A 128 -0.71 12.28 -16.63
C LEU A 128 -0.11 12.64 -17.99
N GLU A 129 -1.00 13.03 -18.92
CA GLU A 129 -0.62 13.80 -20.10
C GLU A 129 -0.77 15.28 -19.75
N VAL A 130 0.30 16.04 -19.94
CA VAL A 130 0.41 17.41 -19.44
C VAL A 130 0.74 18.35 -20.59
N GLU A 131 -0.02 19.42 -20.75
CA GLU A 131 0.30 20.50 -21.68
C GLU A 131 1.54 21.24 -21.19
N GLY A 132 2.47 21.56 -22.08
CA GLY A 132 3.77 22.13 -21.69
C GLY A 132 3.66 23.45 -20.91
N GLU A 133 2.64 24.26 -21.20
CA GLU A 133 2.37 25.52 -20.50
C GLU A 133 1.75 25.31 -19.10
N GLU A 134 1.18 24.13 -18.83
CA GLU A 134 0.52 23.77 -17.57
C GLU A 134 1.43 22.97 -16.63
N ALA A 135 2.64 22.60 -17.08
CA ALA A 135 3.49 21.59 -16.43
C ALA A 135 3.74 21.83 -14.94
N GLU A 136 4.25 23.02 -14.57
CA GLU A 136 4.54 23.35 -13.17
C GLU A 136 3.28 23.40 -12.30
N ALA A 137 2.17 23.90 -12.85
CA ALA A 137 0.91 24.02 -12.13
C ALA A 137 0.27 22.64 -11.89
N VAL A 138 0.28 21.77 -12.91
CA VAL A 138 -0.21 20.39 -12.80
C VAL A 138 0.65 19.59 -11.84
N GLU A 139 1.97 19.74 -11.88
CA GLU A 139 2.88 19.06 -10.95
C GLU A 139 2.57 19.43 -9.49
N ALA A 140 2.43 20.73 -9.19
CA ALA A 140 2.10 21.21 -7.86
C ALA A 140 0.72 20.71 -7.40
N LEU A 141 -0.30 20.81 -8.26
CA LEU A 141 -1.65 20.33 -7.99
C LEU A 141 -1.69 18.82 -7.70
N VAL A 142 -1.00 18.01 -8.51
CA VAL A 142 -0.95 16.56 -8.33
C VAL A 142 -0.28 16.20 -7.01
N ARG A 143 0.85 16.84 -6.68
CA ARG A 143 1.54 16.64 -5.40
C ARG A 143 0.60 16.96 -4.23
N GLU A 144 -0.03 18.14 -4.26
CA GLU A 144 -0.95 18.58 -3.20
C GLU A 144 -2.14 17.62 -3.01
N GLU A 145 -2.81 17.21 -4.09
CA GLU A 145 -3.97 16.32 -3.99
C GLU A 145 -3.60 14.90 -3.57
N MET A 146 -2.42 14.40 -3.97
CA MET A 146 -1.94 13.08 -3.56
C MET A 146 -1.46 13.05 -2.11
N GLU A 147 -0.67 14.03 -1.68
CA GLU A 147 -0.21 14.14 -0.28
C GLU A 147 -1.36 14.47 0.69
N GLY A 148 -2.35 15.24 0.21
CA GLY A 148 -3.54 15.63 0.96
C GLY A 148 -4.68 14.62 0.94
N ALA A 149 -4.55 13.51 0.21
CA ALA A 149 -5.65 12.57 -0.04
C ALA A 149 -6.21 11.92 1.23
N PHE A 150 -5.38 11.73 2.26
CA PHE A 150 -5.80 11.19 3.54
C PHE A 150 -4.85 11.58 4.67
N ARG A 151 -5.41 11.95 5.82
CA ARG A 151 -4.62 12.31 7.00
C ARG A 151 -4.18 11.06 7.77
N LEU A 152 -2.90 10.72 7.66
CA LEU A 152 -2.24 9.69 8.47
C LEU A 152 -1.47 10.32 9.65
N GLU A 153 -1.02 9.47 10.58
CA GLU A 153 -0.10 9.90 11.66
C GLU A 153 1.30 10.27 11.14
N VAL A 154 1.63 9.83 9.93
CA VAL A 154 2.86 10.14 9.19
C VAL A 154 2.51 10.84 7.87
N PRO A 155 3.37 11.72 7.33
CA PRO A 155 3.07 12.37 6.06
C PRO A 155 3.05 11.37 4.90
N LEU A 156 2.11 11.57 3.96
CA LEU A 156 2.21 11.03 2.61
C LEU A 156 3.17 11.92 1.83
N VAL A 157 4.09 11.31 1.08
CA VAL A 157 5.11 12.02 0.30
C VAL A 157 5.01 11.56 -1.15
N VAL A 158 5.06 12.51 -2.09
CA VAL A 158 4.93 12.24 -3.52
C VAL A 158 6.14 12.77 -4.26
N GLU A 159 6.81 11.87 -4.98
CA GLU A 159 7.84 12.22 -5.95
C GLU A 159 7.19 12.47 -7.31
N THR A 160 7.69 13.46 -8.04
CA THR A 160 7.16 13.87 -9.34
C THR A 160 8.29 13.91 -10.37
N GLY A 161 7.95 13.57 -11.61
CA GLY A 161 8.86 13.64 -12.76
C GLY A 161 8.12 14.12 -14.00
N LEU A 162 8.83 14.84 -14.87
CA LEU A 162 8.32 15.37 -16.13
C LEU A 162 9.24 14.95 -17.27
N GLY A 163 8.67 14.48 -18.37
CA GLY A 163 9.45 14.00 -19.51
C GLY A 163 8.59 13.85 -20.76
N ARG A 164 9.23 13.70 -21.92
CA ARG A 164 8.50 13.47 -23.20
C ARG A 164 8.08 12.02 -23.39
N SER A 165 8.56 11.14 -22.54
CA SER A 165 8.19 9.74 -22.46
C SER A 165 8.05 9.33 -20.99
N TRP A 166 7.30 8.27 -20.73
CA TRP A 166 7.19 7.72 -19.38
C TRP A 166 8.55 7.29 -18.82
N TYR A 167 9.50 6.92 -19.68
CA TYR A 167 10.86 6.61 -19.26
C TYR A 167 11.63 7.84 -18.73
N GLU A 168 11.43 9.01 -19.35
CA GLU A 168 12.05 10.27 -18.92
C GLU A 168 11.36 10.89 -17.71
N ALA A 169 10.07 10.60 -17.50
CA ALA A 169 9.26 11.13 -16.41
C ALA A 169 9.38 10.32 -15.10
N LYS A 170 10.31 9.36 -15.04
CA LYS A 170 10.60 8.54 -13.86
C LYS A 170 11.63 9.17 -12.94
#